data_AF-A0A202DU99-F1
#
_entry.id   AF-A0A202DU99-F1
#
_cell.length_a   1.000
_cell.length_b   1.000
_cell.length_c   1.000
_cell.angle_alpha   90.00
_cell.angle_beta   90.00
_cell.angle_gamma   90.00
#
_symmetry.space_group_name_H-M   'P 1'
#
loop_
_entity.id
_entity.type
_entity.pdbx_description
1 polymer ?
#
loop_
_entity_poly.entity_id
_entity_poly.type
_entity_poly.pdbx_seq_one_letter_code
_entity_poly.pdbx_strand_id
1 'polypeptide(L)'
;MNNPYKRTDIFRCNQDAHRSFEGRVSVYHVIKEKGCYPQGCLYFLWHCSLLEKGNRCIQGYNYIGKNCKGCTYYMEEKVHLQPFLQVGDDEYIAFQDELEEFETWLDTVRYRIKEIAGKIYTVKPWVEKIILPRETHIKLRGYLLVLKKGFIGLDAFNNTFYIRVSEKMMKEYRFLPKMKIELRGEIREDRGRIFVHRPRSVHLLNKGWGRPLTREKVLVAIKTATIFREQPEHCLKCPWGILVDVKDRSEHEIQKYRHLYCLKAMSDHTDCYCRKLN
;
A
#
# COMPACT_ATOMS: atom_id res chain seq x y z
N MET A 1 21.34 -0.12 4.61
CA MET A 1 20.18 -1.01 4.55
C MET A 1 19.18 -0.55 3.49
N ASN A 2 18.83 -1.46 2.58
CA ASN A 2 17.76 -1.29 1.60
C ASN A 2 16.55 -2.15 2.00
N ASN A 3 15.38 -1.89 1.41
CA ASN A 3 14.14 -2.65 1.65
C ASN A 3 13.74 -3.43 0.39
N PRO A 4 14.25 -4.67 0.23
CA PRO A 4 13.98 -5.51 -0.94
C PRO A 4 12.50 -5.86 -1.11
N TYR A 5 11.68 -5.82 -0.04
CA TYR A 5 10.22 -6.03 -0.15
C TYR A 5 9.51 -5.08 -1.12
N LYS A 6 10.12 -3.92 -1.43
CA LYS A 6 9.56 -2.93 -2.34
C LYS A 6 9.99 -3.10 -3.80
N ARG A 7 10.96 -3.99 -4.08
CA ARG A 7 11.39 -4.29 -5.44
C ARG A 7 10.21 -4.85 -6.23
N THR A 8 10.08 -4.41 -7.48
CA THR A 8 9.04 -4.85 -8.45
C THR A 8 9.66 -5.39 -9.73
N ASP A 9 10.98 -5.48 -9.75
CA ASP A 9 11.86 -5.90 -10.84
C ASP A 9 12.26 -7.37 -10.70
N ILE A 10 11.92 -8.05 -9.60
CA ILE A 10 12.23 -9.48 -9.41
C ILE A 10 11.16 -10.38 -10.02
N PHE A 11 9.88 -10.08 -9.77
CA PHE A 11 8.75 -10.95 -10.13
C PHE A 11 7.76 -10.25 -11.05
N ARG A 12 7.21 -11.01 -12.00
CA ARG A 12 6.08 -10.60 -12.83
C ARG A 12 4.96 -11.63 -12.74
N CYS A 13 3.72 -11.17 -12.60
CA CYS A 13 2.55 -12.05 -12.45
C CYS A 13 1.51 -11.75 -13.54
N ASN A 14 1.04 -12.81 -14.22
CA ASN A 14 0.05 -12.71 -15.30
C ASN A 14 -1.40 -12.81 -14.82
N GLN A 15 -1.66 -12.69 -13.52
CA GLN A 15 -3.02 -12.66 -13.00
C GLN A 15 -3.76 -11.44 -13.54
N ASP A 16 -5.02 -11.62 -13.97
CA ASP A 16 -5.81 -10.51 -14.53
C ASP A 16 -5.99 -9.33 -13.57
N ALA A 17 -6.08 -9.61 -12.27
CA ALA A 17 -6.10 -8.59 -11.22
C ALA A 17 -4.86 -7.68 -11.23
N HIS A 18 -3.75 -8.15 -11.81
CA HIS A 18 -2.47 -7.45 -11.89
C HIS A 18 -2.24 -6.75 -13.24
N ARG A 19 -3.17 -6.89 -14.19
CA ARG A 19 -3.06 -6.33 -15.55
C ARG A 19 -2.96 -4.80 -15.54
N SER A 20 -3.67 -4.13 -14.63
CA SER A 20 -3.68 -2.67 -14.47
C SER A 20 -2.33 -2.06 -14.06
N PHE A 21 -1.36 -2.90 -13.68
CA PHE A 21 0.01 -2.51 -13.40
C PHE A 21 1.02 -3.39 -14.16
N GLU A 22 0.62 -3.88 -15.34
CA GLU A 22 1.45 -4.64 -16.29
C GLU A 22 2.05 -5.93 -15.70
N GLY A 23 1.43 -6.46 -14.65
CA GLY A 23 1.91 -7.63 -13.91
C GLY A 23 3.05 -7.34 -12.92
N ARG A 24 3.44 -6.06 -12.72
CA ARG A 24 4.48 -5.66 -11.77
C ARG A 24 4.02 -5.83 -10.32
N VAL A 25 4.55 -6.82 -9.63
CA VAL A 25 4.20 -7.12 -8.24
C VAL A 25 5.40 -6.89 -7.33
N SER A 26 5.16 -6.35 -6.14
CA SER A 26 6.22 -6.21 -5.15
C SER A 26 6.67 -7.57 -4.62
N VAL A 27 7.95 -7.70 -4.28
CA VAL A 27 8.51 -8.89 -3.60
C VAL A 27 7.69 -9.29 -2.38
N TYR A 28 7.26 -8.33 -1.55
CA TYR A 28 6.42 -8.63 -0.38
C TYR A 28 5.14 -9.37 -0.75
N HIS A 29 4.48 -8.93 -1.82
CA HIS A 29 3.22 -9.51 -2.26
C HIS A 29 3.41 -10.98 -2.65
N VAL A 30 4.46 -11.28 -3.41
CA VAL A 30 4.75 -12.63 -3.90
C VAL A 30 5.20 -13.55 -2.77
N ILE A 31 6.17 -13.12 -1.97
CA ILE A 31 6.83 -13.97 -0.97
C ILE A 31 6.06 -14.04 0.36
N LYS A 32 5.52 -12.92 0.86
CA LYS A 32 4.91 -12.86 2.21
C LYS A 32 3.38 -12.84 2.18
N GLU A 33 2.75 -12.12 1.25
CA GLU A 33 1.28 -12.00 1.21
C GLU A 33 0.61 -13.19 0.52
N LYS A 34 1.12 -13.62 -0.63
CA LYS A 34 0.59 -14.74 -1.40
C LYS A 34 1.35 -16.04 -1.19
N GLY A 35 2.65 -15.99 -0.88
CA GLY A 35 3.49 -17.18 -0.74
C GLY A 35 3.48 -18.05 -2.00
N CYS A 36 3.41 -17.42 -3.17
CA CYS A 36 3.13 -18.09 -4.44
C CYS A 36 4.35 -18.34 -5.30
N TYR A 37 5.55 -18.09 -4.79
CA TYR A 37 6.78 -18.43 -5.46
C TYR A 37 7.59 -19.40 -4.59
N PRO A 38 8.15 -20.48 -5.15
CA PRO A 38 8.12 -20.86 -6.57
C PRO A 38 6.86 -21.59 -7.04
N GLN A 39 5.94 -22.01 -6.15
CA GLN A 39 4.92 -23.02 -6.48
C GLN A 39 3.71 -22.50 -7.29
N GLY A 40 3.56 -21.20 -7.44
CA GLY A 40 2.41 -20.54 -8.06
C GLY A 40 1.20 -20.36 -7.15
N CYS A 41 0.25 -19.55 -7.59
CA CYS A 41 -1.08 -19.41 -7.00
C CYS A 41 -2.06 -20.37 -7.67
N LEU A 42 -2.97 -20.94 -6.88
CA LEU A 42 -4.09 -21.70 -7.39
C LEU A 42 -5.41 -20.93 -7.19
N TYR A 43 -6.21 -20.82 -8.24
CA TYR A 43 -7.55 -20.25 -8.21
C TYR A 43 -8.56 -21.23 -8.79
N PHE A 44 -9.77 -21.19 -8.25
CA PHE A 44 -10.92 -21.88 -8.81
C PHE A 44 -11.88 -20.82 -9.34
N LEU A 45 -12.09 -20.80 -10.64
CA LEU A 45 -13.10 -19.97 -11.27
C LEU A 45 -14.37 -20.78 -11.43
N TRP A 46 -15.47 -20.23 -10.96
CA TRP A 46 -16.78 -20.85 -11.05
C TRP A 46 -17.53 -20.21 -12.20
N HIS A 47 -17.94 -21.05 -13.15
CA HIS A 47 -18.63 -20.65 -14.37
C HIS A 47 -20.04 -21.24 -14.40
N CYS A 48 -20.97 -20.49 -15.01
CA CYS A 48 -22.31 -20.96 -15.28
C CYS A 48 -22.69 -20.55 -16.70
N SER A 49 -22.74 -21.53 -17.60
CA SER A 49 -22.99 -21.30 -19.03
C SER A 49 -24.35 -20.65 -19.32
N LEU A 50 -25.33 -20.75 -18.42
CA LEU A 50 -26.61 -20.03 -18.53
C LEU A 50 -26.44 -18.55 -18.19
N LEU A 51 -25.84 -18.24 -17.03
CA LEU A 51 -25.65 -16.86 -16.57
C LEU A 51 -24.74 -16.08 -17.52
N GLU A 52 -23.69 -16.72 -18.05
CA GLU A 52 -22.79 -16.12 -19.05
C GLU A 52 -23.49 -15.77 -20.36
N LYS A 53 -24.52 -16.53 -20.73
CA LYS A 53 -25.40 -16.25 -21.88
C LYS A 53 -26.51 -15.25 -21.56
N GLY A 54 -26.55 -14.68 -20.35
CA GLY A 54 -27.59 -13.76 -19.89
C GLY A 54 -28.91 -14.42 -19.50
N ASN A 55 -28.96 -15.76 -19.44
CA ASN A 55 -30.14 -16.50 -19.02
C ASN A 55 -30.23 -16.58 -17.49
N ARG A 56 -31.46 -16.75 -16.96
CA ARG A 56 -31.66 -16.97 -15.53
C ARG A 56 -31.22 -18.38 -15.11
N CYS A 57 -30.73 -18.50 -13.89
CA CYS A 57 -30.46 -19.81 -13.29
C CYS A 57 -31.76 -20.60 -13.10
N ILE A 58 -31.75 -21.89 -13.43
CA ILE A 58 -32.89 -22.81 -13.22
C ILE A 58 -33.31 -22.93 -11.75
N GLN A 59 -32.37 -22.71 -10.82
CA GLN A 59 -32.62 -22.71 -9.36
C GLN A 59 -32.90 -21.29 -8.82
N GLY A 60 -32.98 -20.28 -9.68
CA GLY A 60 -33.26 -18.89 -9.29
C GLY A 60 -32.08 -18.13 -8.67
N TYR A 61 -30.87 -18.68 -8.67
CA TYR A 61 -29.68 -17.98 -8.15
C TYR A 61 -29.19 -16.88 -9.11
N ASN A 62 -28.74 -15.77 -8.54
CA ASN A 62 -28.14 -14.65 -9.28
C ASN A 62 -26.60 -14.68 -9.32
N TYR A 63 -25.98 -15.65 -8.65
CA TYR A 63 -24.54 -15.83 -8.58
C TYR A 63 -24.19 -17.32 -8.50
N ILE A 64 -22.95 -17.64 -8.83
CA ILE A 64 -22.44 -19.01 -8.81
C ILE A 64 -21.87 -19.29 -7.42
N GLY A 65 -22.21 -20.44 -6.84
CA GLY A 65 -21.87 -20.75 -5.46
C GLY A 65 -21.75 -22.23 -5.17
N LYS A 66 -21.53 -22.57 -3.89
CA LYS A 66 -21.37 -23.96 -3.42
C LYS A 66 -22.55 -24.87 -3.78
N ASN A 67 -23.75 -24.31 -3.91
CA ASN A 67 -24.97 -25.04 -4.27
C ASN A 67 -25.05 -25.40 -5.76
N CYS A 68 -24.12 -24.91 -6.59
CA CYS A 68 -24.07 -25.25 -8.01
C CYS A 68 -23.37 -26.59 -8.28
N LYS A 69 -22.74 -27.21 -7.26
CA LYS A 69 -22.10 -28.53 -7.41
C LYS A 69 -23.14 -29.57 -7.84
N GLY A 70 -22.89 -30.23 -8.96
CA GLY A 70 -23.79 -31.23 -9.57
C GLY A 70 -24.79 -30.65 -10.59
N CYS A 71 -24.81 -29.34 -10.81
CA CYS A 71 -25.61 -28.73 -11.88
C CYS A 71 -24.93 -28.92 -13.24
N THR A 72 -25.67 -29.34 -14.26
CA THR A 72 -25.15 -29.57 -15.63
C THR A 72 -24.55 -28.31 -16.27
N TYR A 73 -24.99 -27.12 -15.85
CA TYR A 73 -24.52 -25.84 -16.38
C TYR A 73 -23.34 -25.25 -15.61
N TYR A 74 -22.96 -25.85 -14.48
CA TYR A 74 -21.84 -25.42 -13.65
C TYR A 74 -20.54 -26.02 -14.17
N MET A 75 -19.52 -25.18 -14.30
CA MET A 75 -18.16 -25.60 -14.60
C MET A 75 -17.20 -24.97 -13.59
N GLU A 76 -16.19 -25.72 -13.19
CA GLU A 76 -15.10 -25.23 -12.35
C GLU A 76 -13.81 -25.29 -13.15
N GLU A 77 -13.18 -24.13 -13.36
CA GLU A 77 -11.88 -24.03 -13.99
C GLU A 77 -10.81 -23.85 -12.91
N LYS A 78 -9.84 -24.77 -12.88
CA LYS A 78 -8.67 -24.69 -12.01
C LYS A 78 -7.57 -23.94 -12.73
N VAL A 79 -7.32 -22.71 -12.32
CA VAL A 79 -6.29 -21.84 -12.90
C VAL A 79 -5.06 -21.87 -12.00
N HIS A 80 -3.91 -22.23 -12.56
CA HIS A 80 -2.62 -22.20 -11.87
C HIS A 80 -1.74 -21.13 -12.52
N LEU A 81 -1.29 -20.16 -11.71
CA LEU A 81 -0.49 -19.04 -12.18
C LEU A 81 0.79 -18.93 -11.37
N GLN A 82 1.92 -19.13 -12.02
CA GLN A 82 3.23 -18.96 -11.41
C GLN A 82 3.79 -17.57 -11.73
N PRO A 83 4.27 -16.81 -10.74
CA PRO A 83 5.06 -15.61 -11.01
C PRO A 83 6.36 -15.98 -11.74
N PHE A 84 6.71 -15.21 -12.76
CA PHE A 84 7.95 -15.36 -13.51
C PHE A 84 9.05 -14.52 -12.86
N LEU A 85 10.27 -15.06 -12.79
CA LEU A 85 11.45 -14.25 -12.52
C LEU A 85 11.74 -13.35 -13.71
N GLN A 86 12.12 -12.10 -13.42
CA GLN A 86 12.55 -11.12 -14.43
C GLN A 86 14.08 -10.97 -14.46
N VAL A 87 14.77 -11.59 -13.50
CA VAL A 87 16.21 -11.56 -13.31
C VAL A 87 16.82 -12.93 -13.61
N GLY A 88 18.10 -12.96 -13.97
CA GLY A 88 18.84 -14.21 -14.14
C GLY A 88 19.16 -14.89 -12.81
N ASP A 89 19.64 -16.13 -12.85
CA ASP A 89 19.89 -16.95 -11.66
C ASP A 89 20.88 -16.31 -10.68
N ASP A 90 22.00 -15.78 -11.18
CA ASP A 90 23.02 -15.11 -10.34
C ASP A 90 22.47 -13.87 -9.63
N GLU A 91 21.67 -13.07 -10.34
CA GLU A 91 21.02 -11.89 -9.77
C GLU A 91 19.93 -12.28 -8.77
N TYR A 92 19.22 -13.39 -9.01
CA TYR A 92 18.26 -13.93 -8.07
C TYR A 92 18.92 -14.42 -6.78
N ILE A 93 20.06 -15.11 -6.87
CA ILE A 93 20.85 -15.54 -5.69
C ILE A 93 21.28 -14.31 -4.89
N ALA A 94 21.87 -13.31 -5.54
CA ALA A 94 22.26 -12.07 -4.87
C ALA A 94 21.07 -11.33 -4.23
N PHE A 95 19.90 -11.37 -4.86
CA PHE A 95 18.66 -10.85 -4.29
C PHE A 95 18.19 -11.66 -3.06
N GLN A 96 18.35 -12.99 -3.06
CA GLN A 96 18.02 -13.81 -1.89
C GLN A 96 18.90 -13.46 -0.70
N ASP A 97 20.21 -13.26 -0.93
CA ASP A 97 21.14 -12.80 0.11
C ASP A 97 20.74 -11.40 0.63
N GLU A 98 20.41 -10.46 -0.27
CA GLU A 98 19.89 -9.12 0.11
C GLU A 98 18.61 -9.22 0.96
N LEU A 99 17.71 -10.12 0.58
CA LEU A 99 16.45 -10.35 1.29
C LEU A 99 16.68 -10.93 2.67
N GLU A 100 17.56 -11.93 2.81
CA GLU A 100 17.91 -12.55 4.08
C GLU A 100 18.59 -11.57 5.03
N GLU A 101 19.55 -10.77 4.53
CA GLU A 101 20.21 -9.72 5.30
C GLU A 101 19.17 -8.71 5.83
N PHE A 102 18.26 -8.28 4.96
CA PHE A 102 17.19 -7.37 5.34
C PHE A 102 16.22 -7.98 6.37
N GLU A 103 15.82 -9.25 6.22
CA GLU A 103 14.93 -9.92 7.17
C GLU A 103 15.59 -10.09 8.54
N THR A 104 16.86 -10.47 8.55
CA THR A 104 17.68 -10.54 9.77
C THR A 104 17.75 -9.18 10.44
N TRP A 105 18.09 -8.12 9.70
CA TRP A 105 18.08 -6.75 10.19
C TRP A 105 16.69 -6.36 10.73
N LEU A 106 15.63 -6.67 9.99
CA LEU A 106 14.26 -6.35 10.37
C LEU A 106 13.90 -7.00 11.70
N ASP A 107 14.28 -8.24 11.95
CA ASP A 107 14.06 -8.92 13.23
C ASP A 107 14.82 -8.28 14.39
N THR A 108 15.98 -7.67 14.12
CA THR A 108 16.73 -6.94 15.16
C THR A 108 16.09 -5.59 15.55
N VAL A 109 15.27 -5.00 14.68
CA VAL A 109 14.68 -3.65 14.89
C VAL A 109 13.17 -3.64 15.09
N ARG A 110 12.44 -4.60 14.51
CA ARG A 110 10.97 -4.67 14.51
C ARG A 110 10.43 -4.84 15.93
N TYR A 111 9.36 -4.11 16.22
CA TYR A 111 8.74 -3.98 17.54
C TYR A 111 9.64 -3.40 18.64
N ARG A 112 10.84 -2.92 18.29
CA ARG A 112 11.76 -2.26 19.22
C ARG A 112 11.73 -0.76 19.03
N ILE A 113 12.05 -0.04 20.10
CA ILE A 113 12.15 1.41 20.08
C ILE A 113 13.56 1.77 19.63
N LYS A 114 13.65 2.47 18.50
CA LYS A 114 14.91 2.94 17.93
C LYS A 114 14.89 4.46 17.80
N GLU A 115 16.09 5.03 17.76
CA GLU A 115 16.30 6.41 17.35
C GLU A 115 16.12 6.52 15.84
N ILE A 116 15.53 7.62 15.40
CA ILE A 116 15.20 7.87 14.01
C ILE A 116 15.66 9.27 13.68
N ALA A 117 16.47 9.38 12.64
CA ALA A 117 16.94 10.66 12.14
C ALA A 117 16.68 10.76 10.64
N GLY A 118 16.29 11.93 10.16
CA GLY A 118 16.15 12.14 8.72
C GLY A 118 15.47 13.44 8.34
N LYS A 119 15.19 13.57 7.04
CA LYS A 119 14.54 14.75 6.47
C LYS A 119 13.15 14.39 5.96
N ILE A 120 12.14 15.13 6.41
CA ILE A 120 10.77 14.99 5.93
C ILE A 120 10.74 15.36 4.45
N TYR A 121 10.42 14.40 3.60
CA TYR A 121 10.21 14.63 2.17
C TYR A 121 8.84 15.26 1.92
N THR A 122 7.78 14.67 2.49
CA THR A 122 6.43 15.22 2.42
C THR A 122 5.62 14.81 3.64
N VAL A 123 4.55 15.57 3.93
CA VAL A 123 3.56 15.23 4.94
C VAL A 123 2.26 14.89 4.23
N LYS A 124 1.69 13.71 4.50
CA LYS A 124 0.44 13.25 3.90
C LYS A 124 -0.58 12.94 4.99
N PRO A 125 -1.89 13.18 4.79
CA PRO A 125 -2.89 12.68 5.73
C PRO A 125 -2.91 11.14 5.72
N TRP A 126 -3.06 10.55 6.91
CA TRP A 126 -3.25 9.11 7.07
C TRP A 126 -4.73 8.82 7.23
N VAL A 127 -5.33 8.22 6.20
CA VAL A 127 -6.77 8.05 6.10
C VAL A 127 -7.10 6.56 6.00
N GLU A 128 -8.17 6.16 6.66
CA GLU A 128 -8.76 4.83 6.58
C GLU A 128 -10.20 4.94 6.09
N LYS A 129 -10.56 4.15 5.08
CA LYS A 129 -11.94 3.97 4.62
C LYS A 129 -12.48 2.66 5.19
N ILE A 130 -13.67 2.69 5.76
CA ILE A 130 -14.37 1.52 6.29
C ILE A 130 -15.67 1.39 5.49
N ILE A 131 -15.85 0.29 4.79
CA ILE A 131 -17.07 -0.03 4.05
C ILE A 131 -17.82 -1.06 4.89
N LEU A 132 -19.05 -0.71 5.28
CA LEU A 132 -20.01 -1.56 5.97
C LEU A 132 -21.16 -1.88 5.01
N PRO A 133 -22.01 -2.90 5.28
CA PRO A 133 -23.08 -3.29 4.36
C PRO A 133 -24.04 -2.17 3.94
N ARG A 134 -24.22 -1.13 4.76
CA ARG A 134 -25.13 0.00 4.49
C ARG A 134 -24.46 1.36 4.48
N GLU A 135 -23.22 1.45 4.91
CA GLU A 135 -22.57 2.73 5.19
C GLU A 135 -21.09 2.70 4.80
N THR A 136 -20.57 3.85 4.37
CA THR A 136 -19.15 4.04 4.12
C THR A 136 -18.65 5.18 4.98
N HIS A 137 -17.65 4.91 5.81
CA HIS A 137 -17.01 5.91 6.65
C HIS A 137 -15.58 6.17 6.21
N ILE A 138 -15.18 7.43 6.24
CA ILE A 138 -13.78 7.83 6.06
C ILE A 138 -13.29 8.45 7.36
N LYS A 139 -12.20 7.93 7.89
CA LYS A 139 -11.59 8.35 9.15
C LYS A 139 -10.18 8.86 8.92
N LEU A 140 -9.93 10.12 9.31
CA LEU A 140 -8.58 10.64 9.45
C LEU A 140 -7.95 10.05 10.72
N ARG A 141 -6.96 9.17 10.56
CA ARG A 141 -6.22 8.53 11.66
C ARG A 141 -5.08 9.40 12.19
N GLY A 142 -4.54 10.27 11.35
CA GLY A 142 -3.43 11.17 11.69
C GLY A 142 -2.73 11.62 10.43
N TYR A 143 -1.40 11.69 10.49
CA TYR A 143 -0.55 12.08 9.36
C TYR A 143 0.63 11.12 9.21
N LEU A 144 1.09 10.96 7.98
CA LEU A 144 2.32 10.27 7.62
C LEU A 144 3.38 11.31 7.28
N LEU A 145 4.46 11.32 8.05
CA LEU A 145 5.70 11.96 7.61
C LEU A 145 6.41 10.95 6.71
N VAL A 146 6.66 11.32 5.47
CA VAL A 146 7.35 10.48 4.49
C VAL A 146 8.81 10.88 4.47
N LEU A 147 9.71 9.96 4.75
CA LEU A 147 11.16 10.16 4.66
C LEU A 147 11.68 9.30 3.52
N LYS A 148 12.48 9.86 2.60
CA LYS A 148 13.07 9.09 1.48
C LYS A 148 14.31 8.29 1.87
N LYS A 149 15.08 8.84 2.81
CA LYS A 149 16.29 8.27 3.41
C LYS A 149 16.46 8.79 4.83
N GLY A 150 17.17 8.06 5.67
CA GLY A 150 17.41 8.44 7.05
C GLY A 150 18.20 7.37 7.80
N PHE A 151 18.11 7.40 9.12
CA PHE A 151 18.73 6.43 10.01
C PHE A 151 17.67 5.78 10.89
N ILE A 152 17.82 4.48 11.14
CA ILE A 152 17.06 3.71 12.13
C ILE A 152 18.07 3.08 13.08
N GLY A 153 18.18 3.63 14.29
CA GLY A 153 19.33 3.38 15.16
C GLY A 153 20.61 3.91 14.51
N LEU A 154 21.61 3.04 14.39
CA LEU A 154 22.88 3.36 13.74
C LEU A 154 22.87 3.06 12.23
N ASP A 155 21.81 2.38 11.74
CA ASP A 155 21.76 1.88 10.38
C ASP A 155 21.23 2.95 9.42
N ALA A 156 22.02 3.25 8.37
CA ALA A 156 21.53 4.06 7.26
C ALA A 156 20.46 3.29 6.49
N PHE A 157 19.29 3.91 6.32
CA PHE A 157 18.15 3.35 5.61
C PHE A 157 17.83 4.17 4.36
N ASN A 158 17.98 3.55 3.18
CA ASN A 158 18.01 4.26 1.90
C ASN A 158 16.66 4.27 1.16
N ASN A 159 15.68 3.51 1.61
CA ASN A 159 14.35 3.50 1.02
C ASN A 159 13.38 4.39 1.78
N THR A 160 12.24 4.66 1.15
CA THR A 160 11.19 5.44 1.79
C THR A 160 10.62 4.71 3.01
N PHE A 161 10.52 5.38 4.15
CA PHE A 161 9.84 4.92 5.34
C PHE A 161 8.95 6.03 5.92
N TYR A 162 8.04 5.64 6.81
CA TYR A 162 6.97 6.51 7.26
C TYR A 162 6.99 6.71 8.76
N ILE A 163 6.55 7.87 9.24
CA ILE A 163 6.33 8.12 10.67
C ILE A 163 4.87 8.47 10.86
N ARG A 164 4.17 7.67 11.66
CA ARG A 164 2.76 7.91 11.98
C ARG A 164 2.68 8.91 13.13
N VAL A 165 2.20 10.11 12.85
CA VAL A 165 2.01 11.16 13.86
C VAL A 165 0.52 11.41 14.11
N SER A 166 0.18 11.68 15.36
CA SER A 166 -1.19 12.02 15.74
C SER A 166 -1.54 13.46 15.33
N GLU A 167 -2.83 13.79 15.36
CA GLU A 167 -3.27 15.17 15.15
C GLU A 167 -2.71 16.12 16.21
N LYS A 168 -2.61 15.68 17.47
CA LYS A 168 -1.99 16.44 18.55
C LYS A 168 -0.54 16.81 18.21
N MET A 169 0.26 15.82 17.80
CA MET A 169 1.64 16.06 17.40
C MET A 169 1.73 16.96 16.17
N MET A 170 0.83 16.81 15.20
CA MET A 170 0.80 17.67 14.03
C MET A 170 0.54 19.14 14.40
N LYS A 171 -0.36 19.39 15.37
CA LYS A 171 -0.63 20.73 15.90
C LYS A 171 0.55 21.31 16.68
N GLU A 172 1.20 20.49 17.50
CA GLU A 172 2.33 20.86 18.36
C GLU A 172 3.61 21.16 17.55
N TYR A 173 4.06 20.19 16.75
CA TYR A 173 5.33 20.28 16.02
C TYR A 173 5.20 20.94 14.65
N ARG A 174 3.97 21.09 14.13
CA ARG A 174 3.69 21.78 12.86
C ARG A 174 4.57 21.25 11.71
N PHE A 175 4.65 19.93 11.58
CA PHE A 175 5.55 19.27 10.63
C PHE A 175 5.39 19.78 9.20
N LEU A 176 6.51 20.00 8.53
CA LEU A 176 6.58 20.50 7.16
C LEU A 176 7.63 19.74 6.34
N PRO A 177 7.48 19.68 5.01
CA PRO A 177 8.54 19.22 4.13
C PRO A 177 9.86 19.96 4.40
N LYS A 178 10.96 19.27 4.12
CA LYS A 178 12.36 19.70 4.30
C LYS A 178 12.84 19.90 5.75
N MET A 179 11.97 19.76 6.75
CA MET A 179 12.39 19.70 8.16
C MET A 179 13.28 18.48 8.40
N LYS A 180 14.34 18.67 9.17
CA LYS A 180 15.19 17.64 9.75
C LYS A 180 14.64 17.29 11.13
N ILE A 181 14.47 16.00 11.37
CA ILE A 181 13.84 15.48 12.58
C ILE A 181 14.73 14.41 13.20
N GLU A 182 14.71 14.39 14.53
CA GLU A 182 15.23 13.31 15.36
C GLU A 182 14.14 12.90 16.33
N LEU A 183 13.89 11.60 16.48
CA LEU A 183 12.89 11.10 17.42
C LEU A 183 13.18 9.66 17.83
N ARG A 184 12.44 9.17 18.82
CA ARG A 184 12.41 7.76 19.18
C ARG A 184 11.04 7.16 18.85
N GLY A 185 11.00 5.93 18.39
CA GLY A 185 9.72 5.26 18.14
C GLY A 185 9.86 3.78 17.87
N GLU A 186 8.74 3.09 17.96
CA GLU A 186 8.64 1.65 17.74
C GLU A 186 8.63 1.34 16.24
N ILE A 187 9.59 0.54 15.76
CA ILE A 187 9.63 0.16 14.33
C ILE A 187 8.60 -0.93 14.06
N ARG A 188 7.80 -0.76 13.00
CA ARG A 188 6.84 -1.76 12.53
C ARG A 188 6.90 -1.92 11.02
N GLU A 189 6.41 -3.06 10.57
CA GLU A 189 6.24 -3.41 9.17
C GLU A 189 4.74 -3.53 8.87
N ASP A 190 4.29 -2.96 7.75
CA ASP A 190 2.90 -3.05 7.27
C ASP A 190 2.86 -3.11 5.73
N ARG A 191 2.73 -4.32 5.21
CA ARG A 191 2.70 -4.67 3.79
C ARG A 191 3.93 -4.20 3.01
N GLY A 192 5.10 -4.62 3.46
CA GLY A 192 6.41 -4.22 2.92
C GLY A 192 6.84 -2.81 3.29
N ARG A 193 6.04 -2.06 4.05
CA ARG A 193 6.36 -0.68 4.47
C ARG A 193 6.92 -0.67 5.88
N ILE A 194 8.13 -0.13 6.03
CA ILE A 194 8.66 0.24 7.34
C ILE A 194 8.03 1.54 7.79
N PHE A 195 7.50 1.54 9.02
CA PHE A 195 6.99 2.74 9.65
C PHE A 195 7.33 2.81 11.13
N VAL A 196 7.45 4.04 11.63
CA VAL A 196 7.64 4.34 13.03
C VAL A 196 6.27 4.56 13.66
N HIS A 197 5.98 3.76 14.67
CA HIS A 197 4.79 3.79 15.48
C HIS A 197 5.09 4.45 16.83
N ARG A 198 4.10 5.16 17.41
CA ARG A 198 4.23 5.89 18.69
C ARG A 198 5.53 6.72 18.79
N PRO A 199 5.76 7.67 17.87
CA PRO A 199 6.91 8.56 17.96
C PRO A 199 6.86 9.38 19.25
N ARG A 200 8.02 9.55 19.89
CA ARG A 200 8.25 10.27 21.15
C ARG A 200 9.62 10.97 21.11
N SER A 201 9.86 11.90 22.04
CA SER A 201 11.12 12.66 22.12
C SER A 201 11.47 13.32 20.78
N VAL A 202 10.52 14.08 20.22
CA VAL A 202 10.68 14.67 18.89
C VAL A 202 11.49 15.96 18.99
N HIS A 203 12.61 16.01 18.27
CA HIS A 203 13.47 17.16 18.12
C HIS A 203 13.47 17.61 16.65
N LEU A 204 13.22 18.91 16.42
CA LEU A 204 13.27 19.53 15.11
C LEU A 204 14.55 20.34 14.98
N LEU A 205 15.45 19.93 14.09
CA LEU A 205 16.77 20.56 13.94
C LEU A 205 16.73 21.83 13.09
N ASN A 206 15.70 22.00 12.26
CA ASN A 206 15.50 23.21 11.48
C ASN A 206 14.00 23.49 11.25
N LYS A 207 13.70 24.74 10.94
CA LYS A 207 12.34 25.14 10.53
C LYS A 207 12.13 24.81 9.05
N GLY A 208 10.98 24.21 8.75
CA GLY A 208 10.50 24.05 7.38
C GLY A 208 9.88 25.33 6.85
N TRP A 209 9.62 25.37 5.55
CA TRP A 209 8.92 26.48 4.89
C TRP A 209 7.52 26.04 4.44
N GLY A 210 6.52 26.91 4.66
CA GLY A 210 5.14 26.70 4.24
C GLY A 210 4.13 26.66 5.39
N ARG A 211 2.90 26.25 5.07
CA ARG A 211 1.80 26.13 6.04
C ARG A 211 1.54 24.65 6.34
N PRO A 212 1.55 24.23 7.62
CA PRO A 212 1.24 22.84 7.98
C PRO A 212 -0.16 22.45 7.54
N LEU A 213 -0.36 21.16 7.26
CA LEU A 213 -1.69 20.62 7.01
C LEU A 213 -2.54 20.73 8.28
N THR A 214 -3.76 21.24 8.12
CA THR A 214 -4.76 21.28 9.20
C THR A 214 -5.83 20.23 8.96
N ARG A 215 -6.52 19.84 10.04
CA ARG A 215 -7.59 18.83 9.99
C ARG A 215 -8.69 19.24 9.02
N GLU A 216 -9.11 20.50 9.07
CA GLU A 216 -10.22 21.05 8.28
C GLU A 216 -9.88 20.96 6.79
N LYS A 217 -8.69 21.42 6.40
CA LYS A 217 -8.21 21.36 5.01
C LYS A 217 -8.14 19.92 4.50
N VAL A 218 -7.66 19.00 5.34
CA VAL A 218 -7.59 17.59 4.98
C VAL A 218 -8.98 16.99 4.79
N LEU A 219 -9.93 17.26 5.68
CA LEU A 219 -11.29 16.73 5.57
C LEU A 219 -12.00 17.26 4.32
N VAL A 220 -11.83 18.54 3.99
CA VAL A 220 -12.35 19.12 2.74
C VAL A 220 -11.72 18.42 1.54
N ALA A 221 -10.38 18.34 1.50
CA ALA A 221 -9.66 17.72 0.38
C ALA A 221 -10.02 16.25 0.17
N ILE A 222 -10.28 15.49 1.25
CA ILE A 222 -10.73 14.10 1.17
C ILE A 222 -12.13 13.99 0.59
N LYS A 223 -13.07 14.87 1.00
CA LYS A 223 -14.44 14.87 0.49
C LYS A 223 -14.51 15.19 -1.00
N THR A 224 -13.59 16.00 -1.49
CA THR A 224 -13.50 16.39 -2.91
C THR A 224 -12.48 15.57 -3.69
N ALA A 225 -11.88 14.54 -3.09
CA ALA A 225 -10.81 13.79 -3.75
C ALA A 225 -11.35 12.91 -4.88
N THR A 226 -10.59 12.85 -5.98
CA THR A 226 -10.85 11.88 -7.04
C THR A 226 -10.20 10.55 -6.66
N ILE A 227 -10.95 9.45 -6.85
CA ILE A 227 -10.47 8.10 -6.62
C ILE A 227 -9.95 7.54 -7.95
N PHE A 228 -8.67 7.18 -8.00
CA PHE A 228 -8.12 6.45 -9.13
C PHE A 228 -8.19 4.94 -8.88
N ARG A 229 -8.67 4.21 -9.90
CA ARG A 229 -8.66 2.75 -9.91
C ARG A 229 -7.23 2.20 -10.02
N GLU A 230 -6.40 2.91 -10.78
CA GLU A 230 -4.99 2.60 -10.96
C GLU A 230 -4.13 3.36 -9.95
N GLN A 231 -2.89 2.90 -9.77
CA GLN A 231 -1.92 3.53 -8.87
C GLN A 231 -0.66 3.99 -9.62
N PRO A 232 -0.76 5.01 -10.50
CA PRO A 232 0.39 5.46 -11.27
C PRO A 232 1.54 5.92 -10.36
N GLU A 233 2.77 5.54 -10.70
CA GLU A 233 3.95 5.78 -9.85
C GLU A 233 4.17 7.27 -9.54
N HIS A 234 3.96 8.14 -10.53
CA HIS A 234 4.07 9.58 -10.37
C HIS A 234 3.05 10.14 -9.36
N CYS A 235 1.84 9.56 -9.28
CA CYS A 235 0.84 9.94 -8.28
C CYS A 235 1.22 9.45 -6.88
N LEU A 236 1.84 8.27 -6.75
CA LEU A 236 2.33 7.79 -5.45
C LEU A 236 3.42 8.70 -4.88
N LYS A 237 4.28 9.24 -5.75
CA LYS A 237 5.35 10.20 -5.40
C LYS A 237 4.83 11.64 -5.22
N CYS A 238 3.66 11.96 -5.77
CA CYS A 238 3.04 13.28 -5.67
C CYS A 238 2.71 13.64 -4.20
N PRO A 239 2.94 14.90 -3.77
CA PRO A 239 2.50 15.38 -2.45
C PRO A 239 0.98 15.27 -2.21
N TRP A 240 0.20 15.35 -3.29
CA TRP A 240 -1.28 15.35 -3.25
C TRP A 240 -1.91 13.97 -3.47
N GLY A 241 -1.12 12.98 -3.90
CA GLY A 241 -1.57 11.60 -4.02
C GLY A 241 -1.43 10.87 -2.69
N ILE A 242 -2.52 10.29 -2.18
CA ILE A 242 -2.51 9.53 -0.92
C ILE A 242 -3.04 8.11 -1.15
N LEU A 243 -2.41 7.14 -0.49
CA LEU A 243 -2.96 5.79 -0.37
C LEU A 243 -3.86 5.74 0.86
N VAL A 244 -5.13 5.41 0.63
CA VAL A 244 -6.12 5.21 1.69
C VAL A 244 -6.27 3.72 1.93
N ASP A 245 -6.04 3.30 3.18
CA ASP A 245 -6.25 1.92 3.58
C ASP A 245 -7.77 1.66 3.68
N VAL A 246 -8.27 0.67 2.93
CA VAL A 246 -9.69 0.31 2.90
C VAL A 246 -9.91 -0.98 3.69
N LYS A 247 -10.90 -0.99 4.57
CA LYS A 247 -11.40 -2.17 5.27
C LYS A 247 -12.83 -2.39 4.83
N ASP A 248 -13.02 -3.35 3.94
CA ASP A 248 -14.32 -3.75 3.47
C ASP A 248 -14.88 -4.85 4.37
N ARG A 249 -16.04 -4.58 4.96
CA ARG A 249 -16.81 -5.48 5.82
C ARG A 249 -18.22 -5.66 5.28
N SER A 250 -18.45 -5.37 4.00
CA SER A 250 -19.74 -5.59 3.35
C SER A 250 -20.04 -7.08 3.16
N GLU A 251 -19.00 -7.90 3.00
CA GLU A 251 -19.08 -9.35 2.83
C GLU A 251 -18.70 -10.11 4.12
N HIS A 252 -18.80 -11.44 4.06
CA HIS A 252 -18.50 -12.34 5.19
C HIS A 252 -17.02 -12.28 5.61
N GLU A 253 -16.11 -11.96 4.69
CA GLU A 253 -14.68 -11.78 4.98
C GLU A 253 -14.27 -10.32 4.92
N ILE A 254 -13.39 -9.90 5.85
CA ILE A 254 -12.87 -8.54 5.86
C ILE A 254 -11.80 -8.41 4.78
N GLN A 255 -12.18 -7.84 3.64
CA GLN A 255 -11.21 -7.51 2.60
C GLN A 255 -10.44 -6.24 2.98
N LYS A 256 -9.13 -6.23 2.72
CA LYS A 256 -8.27 -5.09 3.02
C LYS A 256 -7.40 -4.71 1.84
N TYR A 257 -7.74 -3.62 1.17
CA TYR A 257 -7.03 -3.12 -0.01
C TYR A 257 -6.71 -1.62 0.13
N ARG A 258 -6.16 -1.01 -0.91
CA ARG A 258 -5.84 0.43 -0.92
C ARG A 258 -6.40 1.11 -2.16
N HIS A 259 -6.92 2.32 -1.96
CA HIS A 259 -7.27 3.22 -3.06
C HIS A 259 -6.29 4.38 -3.12
N LEU A 260 -5.97 4.82 -4.33
CA LEU A 260 -5.24 6.05 -4.55
C LEU A 260 -6.22 7.22 -4.69
N TYR A 261 -6.09 8.20 -3.80
CA TYR A 261 -6.86 9.44 -3.85
C TYR A 261 -5.99 10.60 -4.31
N CYS A 262 -6.52 11.41 -5.22
CA CYS A 262 -5.97 12.69 -5.60
C CYS A 262 -6.62 13.82 -4.80
N LEU A 263 -5.90 14.38 -3.84
CA LEU A 263 -6.40 15.49 -3.00
C LEU A 263 -6.54 16.83 -3.75
N LYS A 264 -6.11 16.88 -5.01
CA LYS A 264 -6.30 18.01 -5.92
C LYS A 264 -7.56 17.89 -6.79
N ALA A 265 -8.33 16.82 -6.63
CA ALA A 265 -9.56 16.57 -7.40
C ALA A 265 -9.33 16.53 -8.93
N MET A 266 -8.16 16.09 -9.37
CA MET A 266 -7.90 15.90 -10.80
C MET A 266 -8.75 14.73 -11.30
N SER A 267 -9.51 14.92 -12.37
CA SER A 267 -10.33 13.87 -13.00
C SER A 267 -9.48 12.77 -13.63
N ASP A 268 -8.35 13.16 -14.24
CA ASP A 268 -7.38 12.27 -14.87
C ASP A 268 -5.96 12.59 -14.35
N HIS A 269 -5.16 11.55 -14.13
CA HIS A 269 -3.76 11.67 -13.77
C HIS A 269 -2.84 11.97 -14.96
N THR A 270 -3.24 11.64 -16.19
CA THR A 270 -2.44 11.84 -17.40
C THR A 270 -2.24 13.34 -17.69
N ASP A 271 -3.31 14.11 -17.52
CA ASP A 271 -3.38 15.57 -17.72
C ASP A 271 -3.00 16.39 -16.46
N CYS A 272 -2.45 15.73 -15.45
CA CYS A 272 -2.16 16.38 -14.18
C CYS A 272 -0.97 17.35 -14.27
N TYR A 273 -1.24 18.65 -14.14
CA TYR A 273 -0.20 19.69 -14.10
C TYR A 273 0.80 19.52 -12.96
N CYS A 274 0.46 18.77 -11.90
CA CYS A 274 1.40 18.45 -10.81
C CYS A 274 2.57 17.56 -11.27
N ARG A 275 2.50 16.92 -12.45
CA ARG A 275 3.63 16.15 -13.02
C ARG A 275 4.88 17.01 -13.24
N LYS A 276 4.72 18.31 -13.54
CA LYS A 276 5.81 19.23 -13.87
C LYS A 276 6.55 19.81 -12.65
N LEU A 277 6.14 19.45 -11.43
CA LEU A 277 6.63 20.05 -10.18
C LEU A 277 7.58 19.13 -9.36
N ASN A 278 7.93 17.95 -9.89
CA ASN A 278 8.81 16.99 -9.21
C ASN A 278 10.18 16.88 -9.87
#